data_AF-A0A933G158-F1
#
_entry.id   AF-A0A933G158-F1
#
_cell.length_a   1.000
_cell.length_b   1.000
_cell.length_c   1.000
_cell.angle_alpha   90.00
_cell.angle_beta   90.00
_cell.angle_gamma   90.00
#
_symmetry.space_group_name_H-M   'P 1'
#
loop_
_entity.id
_entity.type
_entity.pdbx_description
1 polymer ?
#
loop_
_entity_poly.entity_id
_entity_poly.type
_entity_poly.pdbx_seq_one_letter_code
_entity_poly.pdbx_strand_id
1 'polypeptide(L)' 'MKAAVLREVKQPLVIEEVALDEPGPGQVMVKTSAAGICHSDLHFIEGLWPVLLPAAMKNGEVARSVIAFD' A
#
# COMPACT_ATOMS: atom_id res chain seq x y z
N MET A 1 -7.71 10.22 1.72
CA MET A 1 -6.26 10.37 1.97
C MET A 1 -5.50 9.70 0.84
N LYS A 2 -4.27 10.16 0.54
CA LYS A 2 -3.53 9.67 -0.63
C LYS A 2 -2.77 8.38 -0.35
N ALA A 3 -2.73 7.48 -1.33
CA ALA A 3 -1.95 6.25 -1.32
C ALA A 3 -1.36 5.94 -2.70
N ALA A 4 -0.24 5.23 -2.74
CA ALA A 4 0.31 4.65 -3.97
C ALA A 4 -0.31 3.26 -4.20
N VAL A 5 -1.05 3.10 -5.29
CA VAL A 5 -1.86 1.93 -5.60
C VAL A 5 -1.32 1.22 -6.84
N LEU A 6 -1.07 -0.08 -6.71
CA LEU A 6 -0.83 -0.99 -7.81
C LEU A 6 -2.18 -1.49 -8.33
N ARG A 7 -2.59 -0.98 -9.50
CA ARG A 7 -3.84 -1.39 -10.19
C ARG A 7 -3.64 -2.69 -10.97
N GLU A 8 -2.50 -2.83 -11.61
CA GLU A 8 -2.10 -3.96 -12.43
C GLU A 8 -0.60 -4.21 -12.27
N VAL A 9 -0.17 -5.47 -12.33
CA VAL A 9 1.27 -5.79 -12.37
C VAL A 9 1.91 -5.23 -13.64
N LYS A 10 3.20 -4.92 -13.54
CA LYS A 10 4.05 -4.35 -14.60
C LYS A 10 3.58 -2.98 -15.09
N GLN A 11 2.74 -2.31 -14.30
CA GLN A 11 2.36 -0.91 -14.50
C GLN A 11 2.90 -0.03 -13.38
N PRO A 12 3.11 1.27 -13.64
CA PRO A 12 3.47 2.21 -12.59
C PRO A 12 2.42 2.27 -11.48
N LEU A 13 2.86 2.53 -10.25
CA LEU A 13 1.97 2.88 -9.15
C LEU A 13 1.27 4.20 -9.45
N VAL A 14 -0.01 4.28 -9.10
CA VAL A 14 -0.82 5.49 -9.24
C VAL A 14 -1.12 6.08 -7.87
N ILE A 15 -1.00 7.40 -7.75
CA ILE A 15 -1.35 8.11 -6.51
C ILE A 15 -2.84 8.44 -6.55
N GLU A 16 -3.59 7.92 -5.57
CA GLU A 16 -5.04 8.03 -5.55
C GLU A 16 -5.58 8.35 -4.15
N GLU A 17 -6.76 8.96 -4.10
CA GLU A 17 -7.50 9.15 -2.84
C GLU A 17 -8.20 7.85 -2.44
N VAL A 18 -7.97 7.43 -1.19
CA VAL A 18 -8.59 6.27 -0.57
C VAL A 18 -9.30 6.67 0.72
N ALA A 19 -10.40 5.98 1.02
CA ALA A 19 -11.11 6.07 2.29
C ALA A 19 -10.62 4.97 3.24
N LEU A 20 -10.47 5.32 4.51
CA LEU A 20 -10.15 4.36 5.57
C LEU A 20 -11.33 4.19 6.49
N ASP A 21 -11.56 2.94 6.88
CA ASP A 21 -12.45 2.63 7.98
C ASP A 21 -11.79 3.02 9.32
N GLU A 22 -12.62 3.25 10.32
CA GLU A 22 -12.15 3.47 11.68
C GLU A 22 -11.46 2.20 12.23
N PRO A 23 -10.39 2.35 13.03
CA PRO A 23 -9.71 1.20 13.61
C PRO A 23 -10.66 0.43 14.54
N GLY A 24 -10.76 -0.88 14.35
CA GLY A 24 -11.51 -1.78 15.23
C GLY A 24 -10.80 -2.10 16.54
N PRO A 25 -11.39 -2.94 17.40
CA PRO A 25 -10.76 -3.35 18.66
C PRO A 25 -9.37 -3.96 18.46
N GLY A 26 -8.37 -3.44 19.18
CA GLY A 26 -6.98 -3.89 19.07
C GLY A 26 -6.21 -3.33 17.85
N GLN A 27 -6.84 -2.48 17.04
CA GLN A 27 -6.18 -1.78 15.93
C GLN A 27 -5.82 -0.35 16.32
N VAL A 28 -4.81 0.20 15.66
CA VAL A 28 -4.41 1.61 15.79
C VAL A 28 -4.34 2.24 14.42
N MET A 29 -4.81 3.49 14.33
CA MET A 29 -4.65 4.32 13.13
C MET A 29 -3.30 5.04 13.21
N VAL A 30 -2.49 4.93 12.16
CA VAL A 30 -1.14 5.52 12.11
C VAL A 30 -1.05 6.52 10.97
N LYS A 31 -0.64 7.75 11.30
CA LYS A 31 -0.27 8.75 10.32
C LYS A 31 1.20 8.55 9.91
N THR A 32 1.46 8.36 8.62
CA THR A 32 2.80 8.06 8.10
C THR A 32 3.46 9.32 7.56
N SER A 33 4.53 9.78 8.22
CA SER A 33 5.28 10.95 7.75
C SER A 33 6.21 10.63 6.57
N ALA A 34 6.73 9.41 6.51
CA ALA A 34 7.62 8.93 5.46
C ALA A 34 7.53 7.41 5.32
N ALA A 35 7.73 6.92 4.11
CA ALA A 35 7.76 5.51 3.77
C ALA A 35 8.94 5.23 2.81
N GLY A 36 9.66 4.14 3.03
CA GLY A 36 10.79 3.75 2.19
C GLY A 36 10.42 2.57 1.30
N ILE A 37 10.90 2.56 0.06
CA ILE A 37 10.68 1.46 -0.88
C ILE A 37 11.79 0.42 -0.68
N CYS A 38 11.39 -0.82 -0.47
CA CYS A 38 12.28 -1.97 -0.41
C CYS A 38 12.39 -2.61 -1.80
N HIS A 39 13.47 -3.35 -2.04
CA HIS A 39 13.60 -4.14 -3.27
C HIS A 39 12.50 -5.20 -3.42
N SER A 40 11.99 -5.76 -2.32
CA SER A 40 10.90 -6.75 -2.34
C SER A 40 9.58 -6.19 -2.89
N ASP A 41 9.37 -4.88 -2.80
CA ASP A 41 8.19 -4.23 -3.36
C ASP A 41 8.13 -4.41 -4.89
N LEU A 42 9.30 -4.48 -5.53
CA LEU A 42 9.43 -4.73 -6.96
C LEU A 42 8.92 -6.12 -7.35
N HIS A 43 9.09 -7.14 -6.50
CA HIS A 43 8.57 -8.49 -6.80
C HIS A 43 7.05 -8.50 -6.99
N PHE A 44 6.32 -7.68 -6.24
CA PHE A 44 4.87 -7.54 -6.42
C PHE A 44 4.54 -6.70 -7.65
N ILE A 45 5.25 -5.60 -7.87
CA ILE A 45 5.05 -4.73 -9.03
C ILE A 45 5.31 -5.50 -10.33
N GLU A 46 6.36 -6.31 -10.41
CA GLU A 46 6.71 -7.10 -11.60
C GLU A 46 5.86 -8.38 -11.75
N GLY A 47 5.01 -8.69 -10.77
CA GLY A 47 4.17 -9.89 -10.77
C GLY A 47 4.95 -11.19 -10.55
N LEU A 48 6.12 -11.11 -9.91
CA LEU A 48 6.92 -12.28 -9.53
C LEU A 48 6.34 -13.00 -8.32
N TRP A 49 5.64 -12.27 -7.45
CA TRP A 49 4.89 -12.82 -6.31
C TRP A 49 3.38 -12.55 -6.44
N PRO A 50 2.54 -13.47 -5.94
CA PRO A 50 1.09 -13.29 -5.99
C PRO A 50 0.67 -12.08 -5.13
N VAL A 51 -0.19 -11.24 -5.71
CA VAL A 51 -0.76 -10.05 -5.05
C VAL A 51 -2.23 -9.93 -5.43
N LEU A 52 -3.08 -9.57 -4.47
CA LEU A 52 -4.48 -9.23 -4.75
C LEU A 52 -4.55 -7.77 -5.17
N LEU A 53 -5.06 -7.52 -6.36
CA LEU A 53 -5.20 -6.19 -6.93
C LEU A 53 -6.64 -5.67 -6.78
N PRO A 54 -6.85 -4.35 -6.58
CA PRO A 54 -5.81 -3.32 -6.41
C PRO A 54 -5.13 -3.43 -5.04
N ALA A 55 -3.81 -3.20 -5.01
CA ALA A 55 -3.01 -3.25 -3.80
C ALA A 55 -2.45 -1.87 -3.44
N ALA A 56 -2.63 -1.43 -2.19
CA ALA A 56 -1.87 -0.31 -1.65
C ALA A 56 -0.48 -0.81 -1.24
N MET A 57 0.58 -0.19 -1.77
CA MET A 57 1.95 -0.61 -1.45
C MET A 57 2.34 -0.11 -0.06
N LYS A 58 2.88 -1.00 0.78
CA LYS A 58 3.43 -0.69 2.10
C LYS A 58 4.77 -1.40 2.27
N ASN A 59 5.77 -0.65 2.78
CA ASN A 59 7.16 -1.06 3.05
C ASN A 59 7.33 -2.56 3.39
N GLY A 60 7.45 -3.43 2.39
CA GLY A 60 7.72 -4.86 2.56
C GLY A 60 6.55 -5.78 2.92
N GLU A 61 5.30 -5.32 3.07
CA GLU A 61 4.14 -6.20 3.33
C GLU A 61 2.87 -5.69 2.63
N VAL A 62 2.22 -6.58 1.85
CA VAL A 62 0.86 -6.36 1.35
C VAL A 62 -0.12 -6.60 2.50
N ALA A 63 -0.30 -5.60 3.36
CA ALA A 63 -1.23 -5.67 4.49
C ALA A 63 -2.36 -4.65 4.35
N ARG A 64 -3.57 -5.08 4.74
CA ARG A 64 -4.80 -4.28 4.97
C ARG A 64 -4.67 -3.21 6.07
N SER A 65 -3.52 -2.55 6.20
CA SER A 65 -3.31 -1.44 7.13
C SER A 65 -2.73 -0.28 6.33
N VAL A 66 -3.58 0.73 6.11
CA VAL A 66 -3.29 1.77 5.13
C VAL A 66 -2.31 2.79 5.69
N ILE A 67 -1.29 3.08 4.88
CA ILE A 67 -0.29 4.11 5.12
C ILE A 67 -0.84 5.46 4.68
N ALA A 68 -0.87 6.41 5.60
CA ALA A 68 -1.37 7.77 5.39
C ALA A 68 -0.24 8.75 5.16
N PHE A 69 -0.09 9.25 3.95
CA PHE A 69 0.69 10.47 3.70
C PHE A 69 -0.25 11.67 3.84
N ASP A 70 0.07 12.60 4.74
CA ASP A 70 -0.44 13.97 4.65
C ASP A 70 0.50 14.84 3.80
#